data_AF-A0A2V6H681-F1
#
_entry.id   AF-A0A2V6H681-F1
#
_cell.length_a   1.000
_cell.length_b   1.000
_cell.length_c   1.000
_cell.angle_alpha   90.00
_cell.angle_beta   90.00
_cell.angle_gamma   90.00
#
_symmetry.space_group_name_H-M   'P 1'
#
loop_
_entity.id
_entity.type
_entity.pdbx_description
1 polymer ?
#
loop_
_entity_poly.entity_id
_entity_poly.type
_entity_poly.pdbx_seq_one_letter_code
_entity_poly.pdbx_strand_id
1 'polypeptide(L)' 'KVGATGSLKQILFGPAEVDDGSQNLVGAITTCMGNVGARNLPEFQQAEIIIAPSIRTEGKLFQTVQNVGMGTS' A
#
# COMPACT_ATOMS: atom_id res chain seq x y z
N LYS A 1 -14.80 20.76 1.31
CA LYS A 1 -14.86 19.97 2.56
C LYS A 1 -14.16 18.66 2.30
N VAL A 2 -13.16 18.27 3.09
CA VAL A 2 -12.63 16.90 3.04
C VAL A 2 -13.72 15.97 3.58
N GLY A 3 -14.08 14.92 2.84
CA GLY A 3 -15.06 13.93 3.31
C GLY A 3 -14.54 13.22 4.56
N ALA A 4 -15.45 12.78 5.43
CA ALA A 4 -15.08 11.91 6.54
C ALA A 4 -15.26 10.46 6.10
N THR A 5 -14.19 9.66 6.17
CA THR A 5 -14.20 8.25 5.77
C THR A 5 -14.64 7.32 6.90
N GLY A 6 -14.80 7.82 8.13
CA GLY A 6 -15.28 7.06 9.28
C GLY A 6 -15.05 7.81 10.60
N SER A 7 -15.31 7.14 11.73
CA SER A 7 -14.91 7.67 13.04
C SER A 7 -13.39 7.73 13.17
N LEU A 8 -12.85 8.60 14.03
CA LEU A 8 -11.39 8.67 14.26
C LEU A 8 -10.82 7.31 14.70
N LYS A 9 -11.57 6.55 15.52
CA LYS A 9 -11.19 5.20 15.95
C LYS A 9 -11.06 4.25 14.75
N GLN A 10 -12.00 4.29 13.82
CA GLN A 10 -11.99 3.46 12.61
C GLN A 10 -10.86 3.86 11.65
N ILE A 11 -10.64 5.17 11.48
CA ILE A 11 -9.53 5.70 10.68
C ILE A 11 -8.19 5.20 11.23
N LEU A 12 -7.96 5.30 12.55
CA LEU A 12 -6.68 4.92 13.14
C LEU A 12 -6.52 3.40 13.33
N PHE A 13 -7.55 2.71 13.83
CA PHE A 13 -7.43 1.35 14.36
C PHE A 13 -8.33 0.31 13.67
N GLY A 14 -9.17 0.74 12.72
CA GLY A 14 -10.06 -0.16 11.98
C GLY A 14 -11.27 -0.68 12.78
N PRO A 15 -11.96 -1.72 12.26
CA PRO A 15 -11.66 -2.40 10.99
C PRO A 15 -11.82 -1.48 9.78
N ALA A 16 -11.10 -1.77 8.69
CA ALA A 16 -11.31 -1.09 7.42
C ALA A 16 -12.54 -1.69 6.73
N GLU A 17 -13.53 -0.85 6.41
CA GLU A 17 -14.75 -1.24 5.68
C GLU A 17 -14.63 -0.97 4.16
N VAL A 18 -13.59 -0.23 3.78
CA VAL A 18 -13.24 0.14 2.39
C VAL A 18 -11.77 -0.20 2.12
N ASP A 19 -11.43 -0.42 0.85
CA ASP A 19 -10.12 -0.86 0.39
C ASP A 19 -9.25 0.29 -0.20
N ASP A 20 -9.69 1.54 -0.06
CA ASP A 20 -9.01 2.74 -0.56
C ASP A 20 -7.84 3.22 0.32
N GLY A 21 -7.55 2.51 1.42
CA GLY A 21 -6.49 2.84 2.36
C GLY A 21 -6.82 4.00 3.32
N SER A 22 -8.06 4.47 3.38
CA SER A 22 -8.48 5.59 4.23
C SER A 22 -8.77 5.21 5.70
N GLN A 23 -8.69 3.93 6.05
CA GLN A 23 -9.00 3.39 7.39
C GLN A 23 -7.95 2.38 7.85
N ASN A 24 -7.92 2.10 9.17
CA ASN A 24 -6.97 1.19 9.81
C ASN A 24 -5.48 1.54 9.57
N LEU A 25 -5.13 2.82 9.72
CA LEU A 25 -3.77 3.31 9.47
C LEU A 25 -2.71 2.64 10.35
N VAL A 26 -3.01 2.36 11.62
CA VAL A 26 -2.08 1.68 12.53
C VAL A 26 -1.84 0.24 12.07
N GLY A 27 -2.90 -0.48 11.71
CA GLY A 27 -2.78 -1.83 11.14
C GLY A 27 -1.93 -1.83 9.87
N ALA A 28 -2.17 -0.87 8.96
CA ALA A 28 -1.39 -0.73 7.74
C ALA A 28 0.12 -0.53 8.03
N ILE A 29 0.48 0.36 8.95
CA ILE A 29 1.88 0.57 9.34
C ILE A 29 2.46 -0.69 9.99
N THR A 30 1.74 -1.36 10.89
CA THR A 30 2.20 -2.61 11.53
C THR A 30 2.46 -3.71 10.49
N THR A 31 1.59 -3.85 9.49
CA THR A 31 1.80 -4.80 8.38
C THR A 31 3.04 -4.42 7.57
N CYS A 32 3.21 -3.14 7.21
CA CYS A 32 4.41 -2.68 6.50
C CYS A 32 5.70 -2.95 7.28
N MET A 33 5.70 -2.68 8.60
CA MET A 33 6.83 -2.98 9.48
C MET A 33 7.19 -4.47 9.46
N GLY A 34 6.18 -5.36 9.51
CA GLY A 34 6.40 -6.81 9.38
C GLY A 34 7.05 -7.21 8.05
N ASN A 35 6.64 -6.59 6.94
CA ASN A 35 7.17 -6.91 5.61
C ASN A 35 8.66 -6.55 5.45
N VAL A 36 9.13 -5.49 6.11
CA VAL A 36 10.54 -5.04 6.05
C VAL A 36 11.37 -5.48 7.26
N GLY A 37 10.80 -6.28 8.16
CA GLY A 37 11.51 -6.80 9.34
C GLY A 37 11.78 -5.76 10.43
N ALA A 38 11.03 -4.66 10.48
CA ALA A 38 11.17 -3.61 11.49
C ALA A 38 10.34 -3.91 12.75
N ARG A 39 10.98 -3.92 13.92
CA ARG A 39 10.31 -4.17 15.21
C ARG A 39 9.69 -2.91 15.81
N ASN A 40 10.20 -1.73 15.45
CA ASN A 40 9.76 -0.44 15.98
C ASN A 40 9.87 0.66 14.90
N LEU A 41 9.31 1.84 15.19
CA LEU A 41 9.31 2.97 14.26
C LEU A 41 10.71 3.45 13.87
N PRO A 42 11.68 3.56 14.80
CA PRO A 42 13.06 3.88 14.43
C PRO A 42 13.66 2.92 13.40
N GLU A 43 13.52 1.61 13.60
CA GLU A 43 13.97 0.61 12.63
C GLU A 43 13.22 0.74 11.29
N PHE A 44 11.91 0.98 11.33
CA PHE A 44 11.10 1.16 10.12
C PHE A 44 11.54 2.37 9.29
N GLN A 45 11.94 3.45 9.95
CA GLN A 45 12.47 4.66 9.30
C GLN A 45 13.83 4.43 8.63
N GLN A 46 14.56 3.37 8.99
CA GLN A 46 15.82 2.97 8.34
C GLN A 46 15.61 1.99 7.16
N ALA A 47 14.37 1.58 6.88
CA ALA A 47 14.09 0.67 5.78
C ALA A 47 14.55 1.27 4.44
N GLU A 48 15.19 0.45 3.61
CA GLU A 48 15.66 0.87 2.29
C GLU A 48 14.48 1.22 1.37
N ILE A 49 14.57 2.38 0.71
CA ILE A 49 13.57 2.83 -0.25
C ILE A 49 14.15 2.73 -1.65
N ILE A 50 13.53 1.89 -2.48
CA ILE A 50 13.87 1.77 -3.90
C ILE A 50 12.97 2.73 -4.69
N ILE A 51 13.58 3.71 -5.35
CA ILE A 51 12.88 4.63 -6.25
C ILE A 51 13.07 4.14 -7.68
N ALA A 52 12.03 3.51 -8.24
CA ALA A 52 12.03 3.01 -9.61
C ALA A 52 10.90 3.68 -10.42
N PRO A 53 11.16 4.81 -11.11
CA PRO A 53 10.13 5.55 -11.85
C PRO A 53 9.41 4.71 -12.92
N SER A 54 10.14 3.78 -13.54
CA SER A 54 9.63 2.87 -14.58
C SER A 54 8.82 1.69 -14.05
N ILE A 55 8.83 1.40 -12.74
CA ILE A 55 8.30 0.13 -12.20
C ILE A 55 6.81 -0.08 -12.53
N ARG A 56 6.04 1.00 -12.66
CA ARG A 56 4.62 0.95 -13.05
C ARG A 56 4.39 0.51 -14.49
N THR A 57 5.31 0.85 -15.39
CA THR A 57 5.16 0.60 -16.83
C THR A 57 5.95 -0.63 -17.27
N GLU A 58 7.05 -0.95 -16.60
CA GLU A 58 7.94 -2.06 -16.94
C GLU A 58 7.19 -3.40 -16.95
N GLY A 59 6.44 -3.71 -15.89
CA GLY A 59 5.62 -4.92 -15.83
C GLY A 59 4.50 -4.96 -16.87
N LYS A 60 3.87 -3.82 -17.19
CA LYS A 60 2.85 -3.74 -18.26
C LYS A 60 3.48 -4.00 -19.62
N LEU A 61 4.67 -3.47 -19.87
CA LEU A 61 5.39 -3.66 -21.12
C LEU A 61 5.73 -5.14 -21.32
N PHE A 62 6.21 -5.83 -20.28
CA PHE A 62 6.42 -7.27 -20.32
C PHE A 62 5.12 -8.06 -20.50
N GLN A 63 4.03 -7.68 -19.83
CA GLN A 63 2.71 -8.29 -20.02
C GLN A 63 2.20 -8.14 -21.46
N THR A 64 2.32 -6.95 -22.05
CA THR A 64 1.95 -6.69 -23.44
C THR A 64 2.82 -7.49 -24.41
N VAL A 65 4.15 -7.52 -24.20
CA VAL A 65 5.07 -8.32 -25.04
C VAL A 65 4.75 -9.81 -24.97
N GLN A 66 4.34 -10.30 -23.80
CA GLN A 66 3.99 -11.70 -23.57
C GLN A 66 2.52 -12.03 -23.86
N ASN A 67 1.70 -11.06 -24.30
CA ASN A 67 0.25 -11.21 -24.50
C ASN A 67 -0.50 -11.81 -23.29
N VAL A 68 -0.09 -11.47 -22.07
CA VAL A 68 -0.72 -11.94 -20.81
C VAL A 68 -1.32 -10.77 -20.04
N GLY A 69 -2.36 -11.01 -19.24
CA GLY A 69 -2.96 -9.99 -18.36
C GLY A 69 -3.77 -8.89 -19.07
N MET A 70 -3.92 -8.97 -20.40
CA MET A 70 -4.75 -8.09 -21.22
C MET A 70 -6.22 -8.54 -21.11
N GLY A 71 -6.86 -8.33 -19.95
CA GLY A 71 -8.26 -8.70 -19.74
C GLY A 71 -9.12 -8.29 -20.94
N THR A 72 -9.86 -9.23 -21.51
CA THR A 72 -10.78 -8.96 -22.61
C THR A 72 -11.83 -7.97 -22.13
N SER A 73 -11.86 -6.78 -22.74
CA SER A 73 -13.01 -5.88 -22.64
C SER A 73 -14.24 -6.50 -23.26
#